data_AF-A0A4P6BBY4-F1
#
_entry.id   AF-A0A4P6BBY4-F1
#
_cell.length_a   1.000
_cell.length_b   1.000
_cell.length_c   1.000
_cell.angle_alpha   90.00
_cell.angle_beta   90.00
_cell.angle_gamma   90.00
#
_symmetry.space_group_name_H-M   'P 1'
#
loop_
_entity.id
_entity.type
_entity.pdbx_description
1 polymer ?
#
loop_
_entity_poly.entity_id
_entity_poly.type
_entity_poly.pdbx_seq_one_letter_code
_entity_poly.pdbx_strand_id
1 'polypeptide(L)'
;MNSLRQVFAGGDVLVEGDKIVAVGQVPAELIKQDAEIVDASGKIVMPGLVNTHVHLSQQLGRGLGDDVDLPTWLHERIWPYESSMDLEDSYISSLAC
;
A
#
# COMPACT_ATOMS: atom_id res chain seq x y z
N MET A 1 -9.22 -1.59 11.70
CA MET A 1 -10.14 -2.66 12.14
C MET A 1 -10.94 -2.13 13.30
N ASN A 2 -12.26 -2.34 13.33
CA ASN A 2 -13.06 -1.95 14.50
C ASN A 2 -12.75 -2.87 15.70
N SER A 3 -13.15 -2.43 16.90
CA SER A 3 -12.88 -3.17 18.16
C SER A 3 -13.48 -4.57 18.19
N LEU A 4 -14.56 -4.78 17.43
CA LEU A 4 -15.28 -6.04 17.35
C LEU A 4 -14.70 -7.03 16.32
N ARG A 5 -13.72 -6.58 15.51
CA ARG A 5 -13.14 -7.37 14.40
C ARG A 5 -14.21 -8.01 13.52
N GLN A 6 -15.24 -7.24 13.19
CA GLN A 6 -16.36 -7.73 12.39
C GLN A 6 -15.91 -8.17 10.99
N VAL A 7 -16.53 -9.25 10.50
CA VAL A 7 -16.37 -9.77 9.15
C VAL A 7 -17.76 -9.84 8.53
N PHE A 8 -17.93 -9.23 7.35
CA PHE A 8 -19.17 -9.25 6.60
C PHE A 8 -19.02 -10.23 5.43
N ALA A 9 -19.65 -11.40 5.54
CA ALA A 9 -19.73 -12.33 4.42
C ALA A 9 -20.76 -11.82 3.41
N GLY A 10 -20.33 -11.55 2.17
CA GLY A 10 -21.21 -10.94 1.15
C GLY A 10 -21.64 -9.52 1.51
N GLY A 11 -20.74 -8.74 2.13
CA GLY A 11 -20.99 -7.34 2.46
C GLY A 11 -20.40 -6.38 1.43
N ASP A 12 -20.89 -5.16 1.49
CA ASP A 12 -20.55 -4.03 0.64
C ASP A 12 -19.76 -2.97 1.44
N VAL A 13 -19.09 -2.08 0.71
CA VAL A 13 -18.47 -0.86 1.25
C VAL A 13 -18.93 0.30 0.36
N LEU A 14 -19.69 1.23 0.95
CA LEU A 14 -20.09 2.45 0.25
C LEU A 14 -19.11 3.58 0.57
N VAL A 15 -18.57 4.21 -0.47
CA VAL A 15 -17.58 5.28 -0.38
C VAL A 15 -18.14 6.53 -1.04
N GLU A 16 -17.99 7.68 -0.38
CA GLU A 16 -18.26 9.00 -0.95
C GLU A 16 -17.00 9.87 -0.80
N GLY A 17 -16.42 10.29 -1.92
CA GLY A 17 -15.16 11.02 -1.91
C GLY A 17 -14.04 10.20 -1.28
N ASP A 18 -13.47 10.71 -0.18
CA ASP A 18 -12.39 10.07 0.59
C ASP A 18 -12.88 9.32 1.84
N LYS A 19 -14.19 9.12 2.00
CA LYS A 19 -14.79 8.54 3.21
C LYS A 19 -15.62 7.30 2.93
N ILE A 20 -15.46 6.31 3.80
CA ILE A 20 -16.38 5.18 3.90
C ILE A 20 -17.61 5.66 4.67
N VAL A 21 -18.79 5.60 4.05
CA VAL A 21 -20.06 6.06 4.63
C VAL A 21 -20.93 4.90 5.13
N ALA A 22 -20.75 3.69 4.61
CA ALA A 22 -21.41 2.47 5.10
C ALA A 22 -20.57 1.21 4.81
N VAL A 23 -20.72 0.19 5.66
CA VAL A 23 -20.05 -1.12 5.54
C VAL A 23 -21.02 -2.21 5.99
N GLY A 24 -20.99 -3.36 5.32
CA GLY A 24 -21.87 -4.50 5.60
C GLY A 24 -22.96 -4.60 4.54
N GLN A 25 -24.20 -4.93 4.89
CA GLN A 25 -25.28 -4.86 3.92
C GLN A 25 -25.68 -3.40 3.71
N VAL A 26 -25.29 -2.80 2.59
CA VAL A 26 -25.59 -1.40 2.30
C VAL A 26 -27.01 -1.30 1.73
N PRO A 27 -27.92 -0.54 2.37
CA PRO A 27 -29.27 -0.34 1.85
C PRO A 27 -29.26 0.38 0.50
N ALA A 28 -30.10 -0.08 -0.43
CA ALA A 28 -30.15 0.45 -1.80
C ALA A 28 -30.53 1.94 -1.85
N GLU A 29 -31.28 2.44 -0.88
CA GLU A 29 -31.67 3.85 -0.75
C GLU A 29 -30.50 4.79 -0.45
N LEU A 30 -29.37 4.28 0.05
CA LEU A 30 -28.15 5.06 0.27
C LEU A 30 -27.28 5.16 -1.00
N ILE A 31 -27.55 4.31 -1.99
CA ILE A 31 -26.75 4.23 -3.21
C ILE A 31 -27.31 5.24 -4.21
N LYS A 32 -26.49 6.23 -4.59
CA LYS A 32 -26.86 7.20 -5.64
C LYS A 32 -26.93 6.49 -6.98
N GLN A 33 -27.81 6.98 -7.87
CA GLN A 33 -28.03 6.36 -9.19
C GLN A 33 -26.77 6.36 -10.08
N ASP A 34 -25.86 7.30 -9.85
CA ASP A 34 -24.60 7.48 -10.57
C ASP A 34 -23.39 6.83 -9.85
N ALA A 35 -23.63 6.04 -8.81
CA ALA A 35 -22.56 5.34 -8.11
C ALA A 35 -21.86 4.33 -9.02
N GLU A 36 -20.52 4.38 -9.05
CA GLU A 36 -19.71 3.34 -9.67
C GLU A 36 -19.81 2.05 -8.85
N ILE A 37 -20.13 0.93 -9.54
CA ILE A 37 -20.21 -0.38 -8.91
C ILE A 37 -18.99 -1.21 -9.29
N VAL A 38 -18.22 -1.59 -8.28
CA VAL A 38 -17.10 -2.52 -8.40
C VAL A 38 -17.52 -3.88 -7.84
N ASP A 39 -17.73 -4.86 -8.70
CA ASP A 39 -18.07 -6.24 -8.27
C ASP A 39 -16.83 -6.95 -7.70
N ALA A 40 -16.83 -7.14 -6.39
CA ALA A 40 -15.81 -7.85 -5.64
C ALA A 40 -16.23 -9.28 -5.23
N SER A 41 -17.25 -9.85 -5.89
CA SER A 41 -17.71 -11.22 -5.63
C SER A 41 -16.56 -12.23 -5.70
N GLY A 42 -16.47 -13.11 -4.68
CA GLY A 42 -15.39 -14.09 -4.56
C GLY A 42 -14.01 -13.52 -4.18
N LYS A 43 -13.92 -12.22 -3.88
CA LYS A 43 -12.70 -11.55 -3.40
C LYS A 43 -12.82 -11.14 -1.94
N ILE A 44 -11.70 -10.71 -1.36
CA ILE A 44 -11.64 -10.11 -0.03
C ILE A 44 -11.43 -8.61 -0.18
N VAL A 45 -12.27 -7.83 0.49
CA VAL A 45 -12.04 -6.40 0.71
C VAL A 45 -11.53 -6.23 2.14
N MET A 46 -10.41 -5.53 2.28
CA MET A 46 -9.78 -5.26 3.58
C MET A 46 -9.22 -3.84 3.61
N PRO A 47 -8.99 -3.26 4.80
CA PRO A 47 -8.24 -2.01 4.91
C PRO A 47 -6.88 -2.15 4.23
N GLY A 48 -6.43 -1.08 3.56
CA GLY A 48 -5.08 -1.01 3.02
C GLY A 48 -4.03 -1.27 4.12
N LEU A 49 -2.97 -1.96 3.76
CA LEU A 49 -1.84 -2.17 4.66
C LEU A 49 -1.10 -0.85 4.86
N VAL A 50 -0.71 -0.55 6.11
CA VAL A 50 0.09 0.63 6.43
C VAL A 50 1.54 0.20 6.60
N ASN A 51 2.39 0.63 5.67
CA ASN A 51 3.84 0.43 5.80
C ASN A 51 4.41 1.48 6.78
N THR A 52 4.84 1.03 7.95
CA THR A 52 5.31 1.92 9.03
C THR A 52 6.79 2.29 8.89
N HIS A 53 7.53 1.64 7.98
CA HIS A 53 8.95 1.90 7.79
C HIS A 53 9.42 1.43 6.41
N VAL A 54 9.95 2.36 5.60
CA VAL A 54 10.45 2.07 4.24
C VAL A 54 11.60 3.02 3.89
N HIS A 55 12.57 2.50 3.16
CA HIS A 55 13.65 3.27 2.53
C HIS A 55 13.41 3.34 1.01
N LEU A 56 12.79 4.42 0.54
CA LEU A 56 12.31 4.53 -0.85
C LEU A 56 13.44 4.52 -1.89
N SER A 57 14.60 5.10 -1.58
CA SER A 57 15.79 5.15 -2.46
C SER A 57 16.39 3.77 -2.74
N GLN A 58 16.16 2.79 -1.87
CA GLN A 58 16.87 1.51 -1.89
C GLN A 58 16.17 0.44 -2.74
N GLN A 59 14.98 0.73 -3.27
CA GLN A 59 14.18 -0.24 -4.00
C GLN A 59 14.82 -0.68 -5.32
N LEU A 60 15.43 0.23 -6.08
CA LEU A 60 16.19 -0.13 -7.28
C LEU A 60 17.49 -0.88 -6.96
N GLY A 61 18.04 -0.69 -5.76
CA GLY A 61 19.23 -1.39 -5.26
C GLY A 61 18.96 -2.78 -4.67
N ARG A 62 17.79 -3.37 -4.92
CA ARG A 62 17.41 -4.68 -4.39
C ARG A 62 18.44 -5.75 -4.77
N GLY A 63 19.02 -6.39 -3.76
CA GLY A 63 20.02 -7.45 -3.92
C GLY A 63 21.48 -6.96 -4.00
N LEU A 64 21.74 -5.65 -3.95
CA LEU A 64 23.12 -5.12 -3.99
C LEU A 64 23.95 -5.41 -2.74
N GLY A 65 23.29 -5.73 -1.62
CA GLY A 65 23.93 -5.89 -0.32
C GLY A 65 23.55 -7.20 0.39
N ASP A 66 23.20 -8.23 -0.37
CA ASP A 66 22.89 -9.54 0.22
C ASP A 66 24.16 -10.19 0.79
N ASP A 67 23.99 -11.06 1.80
CA ASP A 67 25.03 -11.93 2.38
C ASP A 67 26.29 -11.22 2.94
N VAL A 68 26.17 -9.98 3.42
CA VAL A 68 27.26 -9.23 4.09
C VAL A 68 26.85 -8.71 5.47
N ASP A 69 27.83 -8.34 6.31
CA ASP A 69 27.55 -7.70 7.60
C ASP A 69 27.03 -6.26 7.43
N LEU A 70 26.42 -5.73 8.50
CA LEU A 70 25.82 -4.39 8.48
C LEU A 70 26.82 -3.28 8.11
N PRO A 71 28.05 -3.22 8.67
CA PRO A 71 29.04 -2.23 8.24
C PRO A 71 29.36 -2.30 6.74
N THR A 72 29.52 -3.50 6.20
CA THR A 72 29.77 -3.71 4.76
C THR A 72 28.56 -3.29 3.93
N TRP A 73 27.35 -3.69 4.35
CA TRP A 73 26.09 -3.28 3.70
C TRP A 73 25.96 -1.76 3.67
N LEU A 74 26.15 -1.07 4.79
CA LEU A 74 26.06 0.39 4.88
C LEU A 74 27.16 1.07 4.06
N HIS A 75 28.42 0.86 4.43
CA HIS A 75 29.53 1.68 3.97
C HIS A 75 30.00 1.32 2.57
N GLU A 76 29.93 0.05 2.20
CA GLU A 76 30.49 -0.43 0.93
C GLU A 76 29.43 -0.73 -0.15
N ARG A 77 28.14 -0.77 0.19
CA ARG A 77 27.07 -1.06 -0.78
C ARG A 77 26.07 0.08 -0.86
N ILE A 78 25.36 0.37 0.22
CA ILE A 78 24.23 1.31 0.20
C ILE A 78 24.68 2.75 0.06
N TRP A 79 25.64 3.24 0.86
CA TRP A 79 26.06 4.63 0.74
C TRP A 79 26.66 4.98 -0.62
N PRO A 80 27.55 4.17 -1.23
CA PRO A 80 28.03 4.43 -2.59
C PRO A 80 26.89 4.45 -3.61
N TYR A 81 25.98 3.48 -3.54
CA TYR A 81 24.80 3.42 -4.40
C TYR A 81 23.94 4.67 -4.27
N GLU A 82 23.49 5.03 -3.06
CA GLU A 82 22.65 6.21 -2.83
C GLU A 82 23.36 7.52 -3.21
N SER A 83 24.68 7.61 -3.00
CA SER A 83 25.47 8.80 -3.38
C SER A 83 25.62 8.99 -4.89
N SER A 84 25.38 7.93 -5.68
CA SER A 84 25.39 7.98 -7.14
C SER A 84 24.04 8.29 -7.77
N MET A 85 22.97 8.27 -6.98
CA MET A 85 21.61 8.53 -7.47
C MET A 85 21.40 10.01 -7.74
N ASP A 86 20.62 10.31 -8.77
CA ASP A 86 20.05 11.62 -8.99
C ASP A 86 18.55 11.69 -8.61
N LEU A 87 17.90 12.81 -8.97
CA LEU A 87 16.47 13.04 -8.70
C LEU A 87 15.59 12.04 -9.46
N GLU A 88 15.94 11.72 -10.70
CA GLU A 88 15.16 10.81 -11.53
C GLU A 88 15.24 9.39 -10.97
N ASP A 89 16.44 8.96 -10.56
CA ASP A 89 16.64 7.66 -9.90
C ASP A 89 15.80 7.54 -8.62
N SER A 90 15.82 8.58 -7.78
CA SER A 90 15.06 8.59 -6.52
C SER A 90 13.55 8.56 -6.76
N TYR A 91 13.07 9.28 -7.77
CA TYR A 91 11.67 9.29 -8.18
C TYR A 91 11.21 7.92 -8.67
N ILE A 92 11.97 7.30 -9.58
CA ILE A 92 11.67 5.97 -10.12
C ILE A 92 11.71 4.92 -9.00
N SER A 93 12.71 4.98 -8.12
CA SER A 93 12.81 4.07 -6.98
C SER A 93 11.59 4.16 -6.05
N SER A 94 11.10 5.37 -5.80
CA SER A 94 9.91 5.59 -4.98
C SER A 94 8.62 5.04 -5.61
N LEU A 95 8.49 5.06 -6.94
CA LEU A 95 7.34 4.48 -7.66
C LEU A 95 7.34 2.95 -7.66
N ALA A 96 8.51 2.33 -7.50
CA ALA A 96 8.66 0.89 -7.47
C ALA A 96 8.42 0.28 -6.07
N CYS A 97 8.22 1.11 -5.04
CA CYS A 97 7.96 0.70 -3.66
C CYS A 97 6.51 0.32 -3.39
#